data_AF-A0A533VD86-F1
#
_entry.id   AF-A0A533VD86-F1
#
_cell.length_a   1.000
_cell.length_b   1.000
_cell.length_c   1.000
_cell.angle_alpha   90.00
_cell.angle_beta   90.00
_cell.angle_gamma   90.00
#
_symmetry.space_group_name_H-M   'P 1'
#
loop_
_entity.id
_entity.type
_entity.pdbx_description
1 polymer ?
#
loop_
_entity_poly.entity_id
_entity_poly.type
_entity_poly.pdbx_seq_one_letter_code
_entity_poly.pdbx_strand_id
1 'polypeptide(L)'
;MAKPDYIHIKDVSLDLNEKYDVIFVGWMDPGVDFRKAVAGCTDCIITNFDAGGQCGINGGCEYEEFGFRRIAWWRTPSWIDVNYQIMNKYYTKMSDETKRGLFKLRSAHTMWYVYAKENLSSIVNNALKLWIKKESEHSSDDQKYDFEVILDECGFHYNEELVTLTHANKALWKVFFE
;
A
#
# COMPACT_ATOMS: atom_id res chain seq x y z
N MET A 1 19.68 -3.63 11.63
CA MET A 1 19.83 -2.20 11.27
C MET A 1 18.96 -1.41 12.24
N ALA A 2 19.46 -0.34 12.85
CA ALA A 2 18.66 0.48 13.77
C ALA A 2 17.71 1.41 12.98
N LYS A 3 16.52 1.70 13.51
CA LYS A 3 15.57 2.64 12.92
C LYS A 3 16.21 4.04 12.88
N PRO A 4 16.21 4.75 11.74
CA PRO A 4 16.70 6.12 11.67
C PRO A 4 15.97 7.07 12.63
N ASP A 5 16.67 8.08 13.14
CA ASP A 5 16.13 9.01 14.15
C ASP A 5 15.00 9.90 13.60
N TYR A 6 15.02 10.19 12.30
CA TYR A 6 13.99 10.99 11.62
C TYR A 6 12.66 10.24 11.37
N ILE A 7 12.60 8.94 11.67
CA ILE A 7 11.36 8.15 11.58
C ILE A 7 10.72 8.08 12.96
N HIS A 8 9.53 8.63 13.10
CA HIS A 8 8.78 8.58 14.36
C HIS A 8 7.66 7.55 14.26
N ILE A 9 7.59 6.64 15.23
CA ILE A 9 6.46 5.71 15.40
C ILE A 9 5.70 6.21 16.62
N LYS A 10 4.47 6.69 16.41
CA LYS A 10 3.63 7.26 17.47
C LYS A 10 2.24 6.64 17.43
N ASP A 11 1.66 6.44 18.61
CA ASP A 11 0.24 6.19 18.74
C ASP A 11 -0.48 7.55 18.64
N VAL A 12 -1.33 7.69 17.61
CA VAL A 12 -2.00 8.95 17.30
C VAL A 12 -3.04 9.31 18.40
N SER A 13 -3.47 8.35 19.21
CA SER A 13 -4.34 8.61 20.36
C SER A 13 -3.67 9.42 21.48
N LEU A 14 -2.35 9.62 21.42
CA LEU A 14 -1.53 10.25 22.45
C LEU A 14 -1.09 11.69 22.13
N ASP A 15 -1.85 12.41 21.29
CA ASP A 15 -1.59 13.77 20.77
C ASP A 15 -0.39 13.90 19.81
N LEU A 16 -0.68 14.37 18.58
CA LEU A 16 0.32 14.81 17.61
C LEU A 16 0.51 16.33 17.73
N ASN A 17 1.53 16.75 18.49
CA ASN A 17 1.84 18.17 18.71
C ASN A 17 2.98 18.72 17.81
N GLU A 18 3.46 17.91 16.88
CA GLU A 18 4.59 18.22 16.00
C GLU A 18 4.14 18.25 14.54
N LYS A 19 4.86 19.01 13.72
CA LYS A 19 4.69 19.00 12.26
C LYS A 19 5.60 17.96 11.63
N TYR A 20 5.07 17.22 10.66
CA TYR A 20 5.78 16.19 9.92
C TYR A 20 5.70 16.46 8.42
N ASP A 21 6.78 16.16 7.70
CA ASP A 21 6.82 16.28 6.24
C ASP A 21 5.82 15.34 5.57
N VAL A 22 5.75 14.10 6.07
CA VAL A 22 4.84 13.05 5.59
C VAL A 22 4.40 12.21 6.78
N ILE A 23 3.12 11.81 6.81
CA ILE A 23 2.60 10.85 7.79
C ILE A 23 2.07 9.61 7.06
N PHE A 24 2.46 8.43 7.54
CA PHE A 24 1.90 7.15 7.12
C PHE A 24 0.83 6.70 8.09
N VAL A 25 -0.36 6.38 7.57
CA VAL A 25 -1.52 5.93 8.35
C VAL A 25 -1.95 4.56 7.85
N GLY A 26 -1.69 3.52 8.64
CA GLY A 26 -1.97 2.14 8.21
C GLY A 26 -3.25 1.51 8.75
N TRP A 27 -3.66 1.85 9.97
CA TRP A 27 -4.91 1.34 10.53
C TRP A 27 -5.46 2.31 11.57
N MET A 28 -6.77 2.39 11.66
CA MET A 28 -7.48 3.11 12.71
C MET A 28 -8.31 2.11 13.50
N ASP A 29 -8.22 2.17 14.83
CA ASP A 29 -9.05 1.34 15.70
C ASP A 29 -10.55 1.62 15.44
N PRO A 30 -11.41 0.60 15.50
CA PRO A 30 -12.85 0.79 15.36
C PRO A 30 -13.40 1.82 16.34
N GLY A 31 -14.11 2.83 15.83
CA GLY A 31 -14.70 3.89 16.64
C GLY A 31 -13.74 5.04 17.00
N VAL A 32 -12.48 4.99 16.55
CA VAL A 32 -11.52 6.08 16.71
C VAL A 32 -11.31 6.79 15.37
N ASP A 33 -11.56 8.11 15.34
CA ASP A 33 -11.25 8.95 14.18
C ASP A 33 -10.19 9.99 14.56
N PHE A 34 -8.97 9.79 14.08
CA PHE A 34 -7.85 10.69 14.32
C PHE A 34 -7.46 11.51 13.08
N ARG A 35 -8.24 11.44 11.99
CA ARG A 35 -7.89 12.09 10.73
C ARG A 35 -7.75 13.60 10.87
N LYS A 36 -8.60 14.22 11.68
CA LYS A 36 -8.49 15.65 12.01
C LYS A 36 -7.15 16.02 12.65
N ALA A 37 -6.66 15.19 13.58
CA ALA A 37 -5.38 15.41 14.25
C ALA A 37 -4.22 15.26 13.24
N VAL A 38 -4.23 14.19 12.44
CA VAL A 38 -3.22 13.94 11.40
C VAL A 38 -3.19 15.06 10.37
N ALA A 39 -4.35 15.49 9.88
CA ALA A 39 -4.51 16.60 8.93
C ALA A 39 -3.97 17.93 9.47
N GLY A 40 -3.96 18.10 10.79
CA GLY A 40 -3.38 19.23 11.48
C GLY A 40 -1.85 19.19 11.54
N CYS A 41 -1.22 18.04 11.32
CA CYS A 41 0.21 17.82 11.55
C CYS A 41 1.06 17.71 10.29
N THR A 42 0.44 17.55 9.12
CA THR A 42 1.14 17.45 7.85
C THR A 42 0.30 18.00 6.70
N ASP A 43 0.96 18.20 5.56
CA ASP A 43 0.32 18.52 4.28
C ASP A 43 0.44 17.37 3.26
N CYS A 44 1.04 16.23 3.65
CA CYS A 44 1.17 15.03 2.84
C CYS A 44 0.94 13.76 3.68
N ILE A 45 -0.03 12.94 3.27
CA ILE A 45 -0.46 11.74 3.99
C ILE A 45 -0.43 10.56 3.04
N ILE A 46 0.13 9.44 3.49
CA ILE A 46 0.06 8.16 2.80
C ILE A 46 -0.78 7.23 3.66
N THR A 47 -1.87 6.73 3.10
CA THR A 47 -2.72 5.75 3.77
C THR A 47 -2.56 4.39 3.12
N ASN A 48 -2.65 3.33 3.91
CA ASN A 48 -2.83 1.98 3.39
C ASN A 48 -3.97 1.30 4.12
N PHE A 49 -4.79 0.53 3.42
CA PHE A 49 -5.84 -0.27 4.05
C PHE A 49 -6.06 -1.57 3.27
N ASP A 50 -6.35 -2.64 4.01
CA ASP A 50 -6.60 -3.96 3.42
C ASP A 50 -8.06 -4.08 2.97
N ALA A 51 -8.25 -4.28 1.67
CA ALA A 51 -9.52 -4.57 1.04
C ALA A 51 -9.64 -6.08 0.75
N GLY A 52 -10.73 -6.69 1.22
CA GLY A 52 -10.95 -8.15 1.11
C GLY A 52 -10.26 -8.98 2.19
N GLY A 53 -9.52 -8.34 3.12
CA GLY A 53 -9.07 -8.95 4.36
C GLY A 53 -10.14 -8.90 5.46
N GLN A 54 -9.78 -9.31 6.69
CA GLN A 54 -10.66 -9.18 7.87
C GLN A 54 -10.75 -7.74 8.40
N CYS A 55 -9.94 -6.82 7.87
CA CYS A 55 -10.02 -5.40 8.16
C CYS A 55 -11.26 -4.82 7.47
N GLY A 56 -12.15 -4.20 8.26
CA GLY A 56 -13.52 -3.85 7.89
C GLY A 56 -13.71 -3.22 6.51
N ILE A 57 -14.82 -3.57 5.89
CA ILE A 57 -15.30 -3.05 4.62
C ILE A 57 -15.44 -1.51 4.71
N ASN A 58 -14.82 -0.79 3.77
CA ASN A 58 -14.98 0.66 3.51
C ASN A 58 -14.55 1.62 4.64
N GLY A 59 -13.40 1.39 5.28
CA GLY A 59 -12.93 2.18 6.42
C GLY A 59 -12.27 3.51 6.09
N GLY A 60 -13.07 4.55 5.82
CA GLY A 60 -12.92 5.92 6.37
C GLY A 60 -11.54 6.55 6.50
N CYS A 61 -10.60 6.32 5.57
CA CYS A 61 -9.27 6.95 5.56
C CYS A 61 -9.17 8.09 4.53
N GLU A 62 -10.30 8.57 4.03
CA GLU A 62 -10.37 9.75 3.16
C GLU A 62 -10.00 11.02 3.94
N TYR A 63 -9.26 11.92 3.30
CA TYR A 63 -8.77 13.18 3.87
C TYR A 63 -9.32 14.42 3.14
N GLU A 64 -10.19 14.22 2.16
CA GLU A 64 -10.79 15.25 1.31
C GLU A 64 -11.53 16.31 2.15
N GLU A 65 -12.23 15.90 3.21
CA GLU A 65 -12.92 16.81 4.12
C GLU A 65 -11.98 17.75 4.90
N PHE A 66 -10.69 17.41 4.97
CA PHE A 66 -9.66 18.22 5.63
C PHE A 66 -8.80 19.03 4.63
N GLY A 67 -9.27 19.19 3.39
CA GLY A 67 -8.61 19.99 2.37
C GLY A 67 -7.46 19.30 1.63
N PHE A 68 -7.38 17.97 1.73
CA PHE A 68 -6.46 17.18 0.94
C PHE A 68 -7.10 16.76 -0.38
N ARG A 69 -6.26 16.53 -1.38
CA ARG A 69 -6.64 15.87 -2.62
C ARG A 69 -5.87 14.56 -2.72
N ARG A 70 -6.53 13.49 -3.18
CA ARG A 70 -5.84 12.26 -3.58
C ARG A 70 -5.05 12.52 -4.86
N ILE A 71 -3.75 12.28 -4.81
CA ILE A 71 -2.80 12.56 -5.90
C ILE A 71 -2.54 11.30 -6.72
N ALA A 72 -2.41 10.17 -6.03
CA ALA A 72 -2.13 8.89 -6.63
C ALA A 72 -2.65 7.77 -5.75
N TRP A 73 -2.82 6.61 -6.37
CA TRP A 73 -3.13 5.38 -5.68
C TRP A 73 -2.57 4.17 -6.40
N TRP A 74 -2.36 3.09 -5.66
CA TRP A 74 -2.03 1.79 -6.22
C TRP A 74 -2.53 0.69 -5.31
N ARG A 75 -2.36 -0.54 -5.79
CA ARG A 75 -2.70 -1.75 -5.06
C ARG A 75 -1.46 -2.60 -4.86
N THR A 76 -1.32 -3.20 -3.70
CA THR A 76 -0.35 -4.27 -3.43
C THR A 76 -1.09 -5.53 -3.02
N PRO A 77 -0.48 -6.72 -3.10
CA PRO A 77 -1.08 -7.90 -2.48
C PRO A 77 -1.21 -7.65 -0.97
N SER A 78 -2.24 -8.25 -0.36
CA SER A 78 -2.39 -8.21 1.09
C SER A 78 -1.39 -9.15 1.74
N TRP A 79 -0.98 -8.83 2.97
CA TRP A 79 -0.09 -9.72 3.73
C TRP A 79 -0.69 -11.10 3.98
N ILE A 80 -2.03 -11.21 4.05
CA ILE A 80 -2.72 -12.49 4.21
C ILE A 80 -2.56 -13.37 2.95
N ASP A 81 -2.79 -12.83 1.75
CA ASP A 81 -2.61 -13.59 0.51
C ASP A 81 -1.13 -13.92 0.26
N VAL A 82 -0.22 -13.00 0.60
CA VAL A 82 1.24 -13.25 0.55
C VAL A 82 1.60 -14.43 1.46
N ASN A 83 1.18 -14.40 2.72
CA ASN A 83 1.46 -15.47 3.67
C ASN A 83 0.89 -16.81 3.20
N TYR A 84 -0.35 -16.84 2.71
CA TYR A 84 -0.93 -18.07 2.16
C TYR A 84 -0.12 -18.63 1.00
N GLN A 85 0.35 -17.80 0.07
CA GLN A 85 1.15 -18.29 -1.06
C GLN A 85 2.52 -18.78 -0.64
N ILE A 86 3.18 -18.11 0.30
CA ILE A 86 4.45 -18.58 0.88
C ILE A 86 4.25 -19.95 1.54
N MET A 87 3.19 -20.11 2.35
CA MET A 87 2.85 -21.39 2.99
C MET A 87 2.53 -22.48 1.97
N ASN A 88 1.75 -22.17 0.95
CA ASN A 88 1.38 -23.10 -0.12
C ASN A 88 2.59 -23.53 -0.95
N LYS A 89 3.54 -22.61 -1.18
CA LYS A 89 4.72 -22.86 -2.01
C LYS A 89 5.78 -23.67 -1.27
N TYR A 90 6.18 -23.23 -0.07
CA TYR A 90 7.38 -23.74 0.60
C TYR A 90 7.12 -24.67 1.78
N TYR A 91 5.94 -24.59 2.42
CA TYR A 91 5.73 -25.19 3.74
C TYR A 91 4.66 -26.28 3.79
N THR A 92 3.93 -26.52 2.70
CA THR A 92 2.85 -27.51 2.65
C THR A 92 3.06 -28.54 1.55
N LYS A 93 2.71 -29.79 1.87
CA LYS A 93 2.71 -30.89 0.90
C LYS A 93 1.33 -30.96 0.24
N MET A 94 1.15 -30.17 -0.82
CA MET A 94 -0.07 -30.15 -1.64
C MET A 94 0.29 -30.46 -3.09
N SER A 95 -0.68 -31.02 -3.84
CA SER A 95 -0.51 -31.23 -5.28
C SER A 95 -0.48 -29.88 -6.02
N ASP A 96 0.20 -29.83 -7.16
CA ASP A 96 0.24 -28.63 -7.98
C ASP A 96 -1.15 -28.20 -8.47
N GLU A 97 -2.07 -29.16 -8.62
CA GLU A 97 -3.47 -28.88 -8.94
C GLU A 97 -4.16 -28.08 -7.83
N THR A 98 -4.03 -28.51 -6.58
CA THR A 98 -4.57 -27.77 -5.44
C THR A 98 -3.94 -26.38 -5.33
N LYS A 99 -2.61 -26.28 -5.50
CA LYS A 99 -1.91 -24.98 -5.49
C LYS A 99 -2.44 -24.03 -6.57
N ARG A 100 -2.60 -24.51 -7.81
CA ARG A 100 -3.21 -23.72 -8.90
C ARG A 100 -4.65 -23.32 -8.61
N GLY A 101 -5.43 -24.17 -7.95
CA GLY A 101 -6.78 -23.86 -7.51
C GLY A 101 -6.79 -22.71 -6.50
N LEU A 102 -6.00 -22.82 -5.44
CA LEU A 102 -5.89 -21.79 -4.38
C LEU A 102 -5.35 -20.46 -4.90
N PHE A 103 -4.39 -20.49 -5.83
CA PHE A 103 -3.83 -19.29 -6.46
C PHE A 103 -4.90 -18.41 -7.14
N LYS A 104 -5.92 -19.05 -7.74
CA LYS A 104 -7.03 -18.35 -8.42
C LYS A 104 -8.04 -17.72 -7.45
N LEU A 105 -7.98 -18.05 -6.16
CA LEU A 105 -8.88 -17.50 -5.13
C LEU A 105 -8.34 -16.20 -4.51
N ARG A 106 -7.08 -15.84 -4.81
CA ARG A 106 -6.48 -14.59 -4.33
C ARG A 106 -7.29 -13.40 -4.78
N SER A 107 -7.58 -12.53 -3.84
CA SER A 107 -8.45 -11.37 -4.03
C SER A 107 -8.19 -10.27 -3.01
N ALA A 108 -7.58 -10.62 -1.87
CA ALA A 108 -7.29 -9.69 -0.80
C ALA A 108 -6.07 -8.86 -1.15
N HIS A 109 -6.20 -7.55 -0.97
CA HIS A 109 -5.20 -6.60 -1.41
C HIS A 109 -5.14 -5.39 -0.49
N THR A 110 -4.01 -4.70 -0.48
CA THR A 110 -3.87 -3.42 0.21
C THR A 110 -4.00 -2.31 -0.82
N MET A 111 -4.88 -1.34 -0.54
CA MET A 111 -4.96 -0.10 -1.30
C MET A 111 -4.06 0.93 -0.64
N TRP A 112 -3.26 1.62 -1.45
CA TRP A 112 -2.39 2.71 -1.01
C TRP A 112 -2.85 3.99 -1.64
N TYR A 113 -3.10 5.02 -0.84
CA TYR A 113 -3.49 6.36 -1.31
C TYR A 113 -2.50 7.39 -0.84
N VAL A 114 -2.14 8.31 -1.74
CA VAL A 114 -1.33 9.48 -1.45
C VAL A 114 -2.24 10.70 -1.49
N TYR A 115 -2.31 11.40 -0.37
CA TYR A 115 -3.07 12.63 -0.19
C TYR A 115 -2.12 13.79 0.01
N ALA A 116 -2.36 14.91 -0.65
CA ALA A 116 -1.61 16.14 -0.42
C ALA A 116 -2.53 17.36 -0.42
N LYS A 117 -2.16 18.39 0.32
CA LYS A 117 -2.77 19.71 0.16
C LYS A 117 -2.27 20.40 -1.11
N GLU A 118 -3.02 21.40 -1.57
CA GLU A 118 -2.79 22.06 -2.86
C GLU A 118 -1.36 22.60 -3.04
N ASN A 119 -0.73 23.07 -1.96
CA ASN A 119 0.65 23.55 -1.95
C ASN A 119 1.69 22.46 -2.29
N LEU A 120 1.38 21.17 -2.06
CA LEU A 120 2.28 20.04 -2.31
C LEU A 120 1.82 19.13 -3.46
N SER A 121 0.57 19.24 -3.93
CA SER A 121 -0.02 18.37 -4.95
C SER A 121 0.87 18.17 -6.18
N SER A 122 1.38 19.26 -6.78
CA SER A 122 2.22 19.20 -7.99
C SER A 122 3.60 18.60 -7.71
N ILE A 123 4.19 18.90 -6.55
CA ILE A 123 5.49 18.40 -6.12
C ILE A 123 5.43 16.89 -5.95
N VAL A 124 4.43 16.40 -5.20
CA VAL A 124 4.22 14.97 -4.95
C VAL A 124 3.95 14.22 -6.25
N ASN A 125 3.07 14.75 -7.12
CA ASN A 125 2.76 14.13 -8.41
C ASN A 125 4.01 13.99 -9.30
N ASN A 126 4.81 15.05 -9.41
CA ASN A 126 6.04 15.06 -10.19
C ASN A 126 7.10 14.12 -9.60
N ALA A 127 7.25 14.10 -8.27
CA ALA A 127 8.20 13.23 -7.59
C ALA A 127 7.87 11.75 -7.82
N LEU A 128 6.59 11.36 -7.71
CA LEU A 128 6.14 10.00 -7.99
C LEU A 128 6.40 9.60 -9.45
N LYS A 129 6.06 10.46 -10.41
CA LYS A 129 6.33 10.21 -11.84
C LYS A 129 7.83 10.08 -12.12
N LEU A 130 8.66 10.91 -11.48
CA LEU A 130 10.11 10.84 -11.60
C LEU A 130 10.65 9.52 -11.07
N TRP A 131 10.17 9.06 -9.91
CA TRP A 131 10.58 7.78 -9.33
C TRP A 131 10.17 6.59 -10.19
N ILE A 132 8.93 6.55 -10.68
CA ILE A 132 8.46 5.52 -11.61
C ILE A 132 9.35 5.47 -12.86
N LYS A 133 9.69 6.64 -13.42
CA LYS A 133 10.58 6.72 -14.58
C LYS A 133 11.98 6.16 -14.23
N LYS A 134 12.55 6.55 -13.10
CA LYS A 134 13.85 6.05 -12.65
C LYS A 134 13.83 4.53 -12.51
N GLU A 135 12.82 3.95 -11.84
CA GLU A 135 12.70 2.50 -11.70
C GLU A 135 12.57 1.80 -13.07
N SER A 136 11.86 2.40 -14.03
CA SER A 136 11.73 1.83 -15.38
C SER A 136 13.02 1.86 -16.22
N GLU A 137 13.96 2.76 -15.90
CA GLU A 137 15.23 2.92 -16.63
C GLU A 137 16.34 1.99 -16.10
N HIS A 138 16.19 1.41 -14.91
CA HIS A 138 17.14 0.46 -14.34
C HIS A 138 16.72 -0.97 -14.72
N SER A 139 17.62 -1.75 -15.31
CA SER A 139 17.34 -3.15 -15.68
C SER A 139 17.09 -4.00 -14.42
N SER A 140 15.99 -4.75 -14.47
CA SER A 140 15.21 -5.27 -13.34
C SER A 140 15.81 -6.40 -12.50
N ASP A 141 17.10 -6.75 -12.61
CA ASP A 141 17.63 -7.93 -11.90
C ASP A 141 18.76 -7.63 -10.88
N ASP A 142 19.54 -6.55 -11.04
CA ASP A 142 20.71 -6.28 -10.17
C ASP A 142 20.37 -5.50 -8.88
N GLN A 143 19.11 -5.09 -8.68
CA GLN A 143 18.71 -4.21 -7.57
C GLN A 143 17.45 -4.64 -6.81
N LYS A 144 16.89 -5.82 -7.09
CA LYS A 144 15.73 -6.31 -6.33
C LYS A 144 16.14 -6.65 -4.91
N TYR A 145 15.33 -6.24 -3.95
CA TYR A 145 15.46 -6.73 -2.59
C TYR A 145 15.07 -8.21 -2.52
N ASP A 146 15.67 -8.98 -1.62
CA ASP A 146 15.39 -10.42 -1.48
C ASP A 146 13.89 -10.73 -1.33
N PHE A 147 13.14 -9.85 -0.64
CA PHE A 147 11.71 -10.04 -0.45
C PHE A 147 10.91 -9.84 -1.75
N GLU A 148 11.36 -8.98 -2.66
CA GLU A 148 10.69 -8.75 -3.95
C GLU A 148 10.80 -9.97 -4.84
N VAL A 149 11.96 -10.65 -4.82
CA VAL A 149 12.16 -11.92 -5.52
C VAL A 149 11.17 -12.97 -5.01
N ILE A 150 10.99 -13.08 -3.69
CA ILE A 150 10.02 -14.00 -3.09
C ILE A 150 8.58 -13.66 -3.50
N LEU A 151 8.21 -12.38 -3.57
CA LEU A 151 6.89 -11.93 -4.01
C LEU A 151 6.64 -12.27 -5.48
N ASP A 152 7.60 -11.99 -6.36
CA ASP A 152 7.55 -12.35 -7.78
C ASP A 152 7.35 -13.86 -7.95
N GLU A 153 8.15 -14.64 -7.22
CA GLU A 153 8.09 -16.09 -7.17
C GLU A 153 6.76 -16.66 -6.68
N CYS A 154 6.03 -15.90 -5.85
CA CYS A 154 4.69 -16.22 -5.37
C CYS A 154 3.60 -15.69 -6.32
N GLY A 155 3.98 -15.15 -7.49
CA GLY A 155 3.06 -14.62 -8.49
C GLY A 155 2.40 -13.33 -8.04
N PHE A 156 3.17 -12.42 -7.45
CA PHE A 156 2.75 -11.05 -7.10
C PHE A 156 3.68 -10.02 -7.74
N HIS A 157 4.12 -10.25 -8.98
CA HIS A 157 5.01 -9.34 -9.68
C HIS A 157 4.30 -8.07 -10.16
N TYR A 158 5.07 -7.08 -10.60
CA TYR A 158 4.55 -5.85 -11.19
C TYR A 158 3.56 -6.14 -12.34
N ASN A 159 2.41 -5.46 -12.35
CA ASN A 159 1.30 -5.65 -13.28
C ASN A 159 0.55 -7.01 -13.22
N GLU A 160 0.87 -7.90 -12.27
CA GLU A 160 0.05 -9.09 -12.06
C GLU A 160 -1.41 -8.71 -11.74
N GLU A 161 -2.38 -9.36 -12.37
CA GLU A 161 -3.80 -9.06 -12.19
C GLU A 161 -4.47 -9.98 -11.17
N LEU A 162 -5.17 -9.39 -10.20
CA LEU A 162 -6.08 -10.13 -9.32
C LEU A 162 -7.41 -10.43 -10.06
N VAL A 163 -7.45 -11.57 -10.75
CA VAL A 163 -8.55 -11.97 -11.65
C VAL A 163 -9.95 -11.97 -11.01
N THR A 164 -10.03 -12.21 -9.71
CA THR A 164 -11.26 -12.25 -8.91
C THR A 164 -11.89 -10.87 -8.70
N LEU A 165 -11.12 -9.78 -8.84
CA LEU A 165 -11.64 -8.42 -8.70
C LEU A 165 -12.54 -8.08 -9.89
N THR A 166 -13.65 -7.38 -9.64
CA THR A 166 -14.63 -6.99 -10.66
C THR A 166 -14.40 -5.56 -11.20
N HIS A 167 -13.54 -4.77 -10.55
CA HIS A 167 -13.26 -3.37 -10.93
C HIS A 167 -12.31 -3.24 -12.13
N ALA A 168 -12.33 -2.07 -12.78
CA ALA A 168 -11.64 -1.78 -14.04
C ALA A 168 -10.09 -1.64 -13.95
N ASN A 169 -9.48 -1.81 -12.78
CA ASN A 169 -8.03 -1.73 -12.59
C ASN A 169 -7.61 -2.80 -11.57
N LYS A 170 -7.05 -3.92 -12.05
CA LYS A 170 -6.74 -5.12 -11.22
C LYS A 170 -5.24 -5.36 -11.01
N ALA A 171 -4.41 -4.59 -11.71
CA ALA A 171 -2.96 -4.70 -11.67
C ALA A 171 -2.42 -4.38 -10.28
N LEU A 172 -1.53 -5.23 -9.79
CA LEU A 172 -0.70 -4.98 -8.61
C LEU A 172 0.45 -4.04 -8.96
N TRP A 173 0.87 -3.24 -7.98
CA TRP A 173 2.01 -2.31 -7.99
C TRP A 173 1.92 -1.15 -8.98
N LYS A 174 0.98 -1.19 -9.93
CA LYS A 174 0.73 -0.11 -10.87
C LYS A 174 0.16 1.12 -10.17
N VAL A 175 0.85 2.25 -10.34
CA VAL A 175 0.42 3.56 -9.83
C VAL A 175 -0.53 4.24 -10.80
N PHE A 176 -1.65 4.71 -10.27
CA PHE A 176 -2.66 5.51 -10.93
C PHE A 176 -2.64 6.92 -10.35
N PHE A 177 -2.80 7.93 -11.20
CA PHE A 177 -2.78 9.34 -10.82
C PHE A 177 -4.17 9.97 -11.02
N GLU A 178 -4.49 10.97 -10.20
CA GLU A 178 -5.75 11.75 -10.26
C GLU A 178 -5.53 13.24 -10.57
#